data_AF-X1V0Q2-F1
#
_entry.id   AF-X1V0Q2-F1
#
_cell.length_a   1.000
_cell.length_b   1.000
_cell.length_c   1.000
_cell.angle_alpha   90.00
_cell.angle_beta   90.00
_cell.angle_gamma   90.00
#
_symmetry.space_group_name_H-M   'P 1'
#
loop_
_entity.id
_entity.type
_entity.pdbx_description
1 polymer ?
#
loop_
_entity_poly.entity_id
_entity_poly.type
_entity_poly.pdbx_seq_one_letter_code
_entity_poly.pdbx_strand_id
1 'polypeptide(L)'
;AVFAILMLTTILGMGVYACTSVVVGKNASADGSVMTTHTCDGWYDARIQVVLGQTHEPGTMVPIQKNICNITRPNKELVTVGEIPQVEKTYTYYHVGYPFMNENQVMIGETTISGRRDYRNGDAWMVIEQLEDLGLARAKTARECVEIMGALAEKYGYGDGGECLTVTDPNEAWFFEILGPGPLWTPDSGKPGAVWVAQ
;
A
#
# COMPACT_ATOMS: atom_id res chain seq x y z
N ALA A 1 -22.27 -24.97 38.86
CA ALA A 1 -20.80 -24.85 38.68
C ALA A 1 -20.39 -25.07 37.23
N VAL A 2 -20.68 -26.23 36.61
CA VAL A 2 -20.30 -26.54 35.21
C VAL A 2 -20.91 -25.56 34.18
N PHE A 3 -22.17 -25.14 34.35
CA PHE A 3 -22.82 -24.16 33.48
C PHE A 3 -22.23 -22.74 33.56
N ALA A 4 -21.67 -22.35 34.71
CA ALA A 4 -21.01 -21.06 34.88
C ALA A 4 -19.60 -21.05 34.25
N ILE A 5 -18.93 -22.21 34.22
CA ILE A 5 -17.63 -22.40 33.56
C ILE A 5 -17.80 -22.39 32.03
N LEU A 6 -18.88 -22.98 31.50
CA LEU A 6 -19.18 -22.94 30.06
C LEU A 6 -19.51 -21.52 29.55
N MET A 7 -20.19 -20.69 30.37
CA MET A 7 -20.43 -19.27 30.07
C MET A 7 -19.17 -18.39 30.17
N LEU A 8 -18.16 -18.82 30.93
CA LEU A 8 -16.88 -18.09 31.04
C LEU A 8 -15.98 -18.35 29.82
N THR A 9 -16.11 -19.50 29.14
CA THR A 9 -15.37 -19.81 27.91
C THR A 9 -15.93 -19.14 26.65
N THR A 10 -17.14 -18.58 26.71
CA THR A 10 -17.73 -17.77 25.61
C THR A 10 -17.33 -16.29 25.67
N ILE A 11 -16.42 -15.92 26.58
CA ILE A 11 -15.91 -14.56 26.69
C ILE A 11 -14.88 -14.32 25.58
N LEU A 12 -15.29 -13.53 24.59
CA LEU A 12 -14.47 -12.63 23.78
C LEU A 12 -13.51 -13.26 22.77
N GLY A 13 -14.05 -13.95 21.77
CA GLY A 13 -13.46 -13.91 20.43
C GLY A 13 -13.68 -12.53 19.80
N MET A 14 -13.05 -11.48 20.34
CA MET A 14 -12.99 -10.20 19.64
C MET A 14 -12.11 -10.41 18.41
N GLY A 15 -12.72 -10.44 17.22
CA GLY A 15 -11.96 -10.42 15.98
C GLY A 15 -11.03 -9.22 16.00
N VAL A 16 -9.73 -9.48 15.87
CA VAL A 16 -8.73 -8.42 15.71
C VAL A 16 -8.63 -8.16 14.21
N TYR A 17 -8.76 -6.90 13.80
CA TYR A 17 -8.43 -6.48 12.44
C TYR A 17 -6.91 -6.37 12.33
N ALA A 18 -6.25 -7.46 11.92
CA ALA A 18 -4.81 -7.55 11.86
C ALA A 18 -4.36 -8.28 10.59
N CYS A 19 -4.21 -7.52 9.51
CA CYS A 19 -3.53 -8.00 8.31
C CYS A 19 -2.18 -8.61 8.69
N THR A 20 -1.77 -9.66 7.96
CA THR A 20 -0.49 -10.31 8.17
C THR A 20 0.15 -10.60 6.83
N SER A 21 1.32 -10.02 6.59
CA SER A 21 2.14 -10.30 5.40
C SER A 21 3.12 -11.43 5.65
N VAL A 22 3.32 -12.27 4.64
CA VAL A 22 4.36 -13.31 4.60
C VAL A 22 5.17 -13.12 3.33
N VAL A 23 6.49 -13.05 3.48
CA VAL A 23 7.44 -12.94 2.37
C VAL A 23 8.47 -14.07 2.43
N VAL A 24 8.79 -14.63 1.27
CA VAL A 24 9.76 -15.72 1.11
C VAL A 24 10.74 -15.33 0.02
N GLY A 25 12.00 -15.17 0.38
CA GLY A 25 13.07 -14.94 -0.59
C GLY A 25 13.45 -16.23 -1.34
N LYS A 26 14.05 -16.08 -2.52
CA LYS A 26 14.44 -17.19 -3.41
C LYS A 26 15.26 -18.30 -2.75
N ASN A 27 16.09 -17.96 -1.77
CA ASN A 27 16.94 -18.95 -1.07
C ASN A 27 16.21 -19.68 0.05
N ALA A 28 14.99 -19.24 0.39
CA ALA A 28 14.15 -19.84 1.43
C ALA A 28 13.01 -20.70 0.84
N SER A 29 12.67 -20.51 -0.44
CA SER A 29 11.67 -21.32 -1.13
C SER A 29 12.25 -22.65 -1.62
N ALA A 30 11.39 -23.66 -1.76
CA ALA A 30 11.79 -25.00 -2.19
C ALA A 30 12.17 -25.07 -3.68
N ASP A 31 11.70 -24.12 -4.49
CA ASP A 31 11.83 -24.10 -5.95
C ASP A 31 12.58 -22.86 -6.48
N GLY A 32 13.11 -22.01 -5.60
CA GLY A 32 13.80 -20.79 -5.98
C GLY A 32 12.88 -19.60 -6.30
N SER A 33 11.56 -19.75 -6.16
CA SER A 33 10.61 -18.65 -6.32
C SER A 33 10.75 -17.59 -5.21
N VAL A 34 10.42 -16.35 -5.54
CA VAL A 34 10.17 -15.30 -4.55
C VAL A 34 8.67 -15.14 -4.39
N MET A 35 8.19 -15.09 -3.16
CA MET A 35 6.76 -15.05 -2.87
C MET A 35 6.43 -13.97 -1.85
N THR A 36 5.27 -13.34 -2.05
CA THR A 36 4.65 -12.43 -1.10
C THR A 36 3.15 -12.75 -1.02
N THR A 37 2.56 -12.61 0.15
CA THR A 37 1.11 -12.73 0.35
C THR A 37 0.72 -11.96 1.60
N HIS A 38 -0.55 -11.59 1.72
CA HIS A 38 -1.10 -11.00 2.93
C HIS A 38 -2.52 -11.49 3.20
N THR A 39 -2.90 -11.56 4.47
CA THR A 39 -4.32 -11.63 4.86
C THR A 39 -4.88 -10.22 4.90
N CYS A 40 -6.11 -10.04 4.39
CA CYS A 40 -6.79 -8.76 4.38
C CYS A 40 -7.93 -8.78 5.39
N ASP A 41 -7.63 -8.33 6.61
CA ASP A 41 -8.54 -8.39 7.75
C ASP A 41 -9.34 -7.07 7.82
N GLY A 42 -10.23 -6.86 6.85
CA GLY A 42 -11.10 -5.69 6.79
C GLY A 42 -12.14 -5.78 5.68
N TRP A 43 -12.98 -4.76 5.53
CA TRP A 43 -13.95 -4.73 4.44
C TRP A 43 -13.34 -4.08 3.20
N TYR A 44 -13.01 -4.86 2.18
CA TYR A 44 -12.48 -4.31 0.93
C TYR A 44 -13.22 -4.89 -0.27
N ASP A 45 -13.05 -4.26 -1.44
CA ASP A 45 -13.56 -4.85 -2.68
C ASP A 45 -12.73 -6.08 -3.06
N ALA A 46 -13.25 -7.27 -2.78
CA ALA A 46 -12.57 -8.54 -3.04
C ALA A 46 -12.60 -8.98 -4.52
N ARG A 47 -13.09 -8.14 -5.44
CA ARG A 47 -13.05 -8.42 -6.88
C ARG A 47 -11.68 -8.05 -7.43
N ILE A 48 -11.12 -8.93 -8.25
CA ILE A 48 -9.92 -8.59 -9.03
C ILE A 48 -10.34 -7.64 -10.15
N GLN A 49 -9.73 -6.46 -10.17
CA GLN A 49 -9.84 -5.47 -11.23
C GLN A 49 -8.52 -5.44 -12.00
N VAL A 50 -8.62 -5.38 -13.33
CA VAL A 50 -7.45 -5.26 -14.22
C VAL A 50 -7.40 -3.83 -14.72
N VAL A 51 -6.34 -3.11 -14.39
CA VAL A 51 -6.09 -1.75 -14.86
C VAL A 51 -5.06 -1.83 -15.97
N LEU A 52 -5.49 -1.53 -17.20
CA LEU A 52 -4.65 -1.66 -18.39
C LEU A 52 -3.58 -0.56 -18.43
N GLY A 53 -2.35 -0.94 -18.76
CA GLY A 53 -1.27 0.00 -19.03
C GLY A 53 -1.57 0.88 -20.23
N GLN A 54 -1.05 2.11 -20.21
CA GLN A 54 -1.33 3.14 -21.20
C GLN A 54 -0.04 3.87 -21.61
N THR A 55 -0.10 4.51 -22.79
CA THR A 55 0.88 5.53 -23.18
C THR A 55 0.21 6.90 -23.06
N HIS A 56 0.94 7.88 -22.54
CA HIS A 56 0.45 9.23 -22.24
C HIS A 56 1.25 10.30 -22.98
N GLU A 57 0.57 11.35 -23.43
CA GLU A 57 1.22 12.49 -24.07
C GLU A 57 2.05 13.31 -23.06
N PRO A 58 3.13 13.99 -23.49
CA PRO A 58 3.92 14.86 -22.62
C PRO A 58 3.08 15.92 -21.91
N GLY A 59 3.29 16.09 -20.60
CA GLY A 59 2.53 17.04 -19.79
C GLY A 59 1.19 16.52 -19.26
N THR A 60 0.84 15.26 -19.54
CA THR A 60 -0.32 14.61 -18.91
C THR A 60 -0.19 14.63 -17.39
N MET A 61 -1.29 14.94 -16.71
CA MET A 61 -1.40 14.89 -15.25
C MET A 61 -2.28 13.70 -14.85
N VAL A 62 -2.02 13.11 -13.68
CA VAL A 62 -2.83 12.04 -13.09
C VAL A 62 -3.36 12.48 -11.73
N PRO A 63 -4.66 12.27 -11.44
CA PRO A 63 -5.24 12.61 -10.14
C PRO A 63 -4.70 11.69 -9.04
N ILE A 64 -4.51 12.26 -7.86
CA ILE A 64 -4.26 11.53 -6.62
C ILE A 64 -5.58 11.39 -5.89
N GLN A 65 -5.97 10.15 -5.62
CA GLN A 65 -7.24 9.77 -5.03
C GLN A 65 -7.03 9.07 -3.68
N LYS A 66 -8.03 9.21 -2.81
CA LYS A 66 -8.16 8.48 -1.54
C LYS A 66 -9.48 7.69 -1.54
N ASN A 67 -9.53 6.65 -0.70
CA ASN A 67 -10.59 5.65 -0.59
C ASN A 67 -10.72 4.68 -1.78
N ILE A 68 -9.64 4.46 -2.54
CA ILE A 68 -9.63 3.58 -3.72
C ILE A 68 -10.03 2.15 -3.33
N CYS A 69 -9.49 1.64 -2.23
CA CYS A 69 -9.78 0.29 -1.73
C CYS A 69 -11.19 0.16 -1.09
N ASN A 70 -11.91 1.27 -0.90
CA ASN A 70 -13.16 1.32 -0.15
C ASN A 70 -14.37 1.82 -0.95
N ILE A 71 -14.24 2.03 -2.26
CA ILE A 71 -15.30 2.58 -3.11
C ILE A 71 -16.60 1.76 -3.10
N THR A 72 -16.53 0.47 -2.78
CA THR A 72 -17.71 -0.41 -2.67
C THR A 72 -18.39 -0.35 -1.31
N ARG A 73 -17.80 0.32 -0.31
CA ARG A 73 -18.44 0.53 0.99
C ARG A 73 -19.51 1.62 0.88
N PRO A 74 -20.71 1.44 1.45
CA PRO A 74 -21.71 2.49 1.50
C PRO A 74 -21.16 3.78 2.12
N ASN A 75 -21.46 4.92 1.51
CA ASN A 75 -21.03 6.25 1.96
C ASN A 75 -19.50 6.49 1.96
N LYS A 76 -18.74 5.70 1.21
CA LYS A 76 -17.33 5.96 0.92
C LYS A 76 -17.17 6.40 -0.53
N GLU A 77 -16.79 7.66 -0.72
CA GLU A 77 -16.56 8.25 -2.03
C GLU A 77 -15.06 8.42 -2.29
N LEU A 78 -14.68 8.38 -3.57
CA LEU A 78 -13.33 8.76 -3.98
C LEU A 78 -13.11 10.24 -3.68
N VAL A 79 -11.97 10.56 -3.09
CA VAL A 79 -11.58 11.94 -2.80
C VAL A 79 -10.32 12.27 -3.58
N THR A 80 -10.44 13.17 -4.56
CA THR A 80 -9.28 13.71 -5.29
C THR A 80 -8.63 14.83 -4.47
N VAL A 81 -7.33 14.71 -4.19
CA VAL A 81 -6.58 15.66 -3.35
C VAL A 81 -5.59 16.51 -4.14
N GLY A 82 -5.36 16.19 -5.41
CA GLY A 82 -4.47 16.91 -6.29
C GLY A 82 -4.17 16.12 -7.55
N GLU A 83 -3.20 16.60 -8.33
CA GLU A 83 -2.69 15.93 -9.52
C GLU A 83 -1.16 15.96 -9.54
N ILE A 84 -0.54 14.93 -10.10
CA ILE A 84 0.91 14.86 -10.31
C ILE A 84 1.24 14.62 -11.79
N PRO A 85 2.44 14.97 -12.26
CA PRO A 85 2.87 14.59 -13.61
C PRO A 85 2.77 13.08 -13.83
N GLN A 86 2.17 12.69 -14.94
CA GLN A 86 2.10 11.30 -15.36
C GLN A 86 3.37 10.90 -16.13
N VAL A 87 3.75 9.63 -16.01
CA VAL A 87 4.83 9.05 -16.81
C VAL A 87 4.37 8.74 -18.23
N GLU A 88 5.29 8.71 -19.20
CA GLU A 88 4.95 8.42 -20.60
C GLU A 88 4.27 7.05 -20.77
N LYS A 89 4.68 6.04 -20.00
CA LYS A 89 4.13 4.69 -20.09
C LYS A 89 3.81 4.12 -18.71
N THR A 90 2.61 3.58 -18.58
CA THR A 90 2.18 2.79 -17.44
C THR A 90 2.04 1.32 -17.83
N TYR A 91 2.18 0.44 -16.84
CA TYR A 91 2.08 -1.01 -16.99
C TYR A 91 0.71 -1.51 -16.51
N THR A 92 0.26 -2.60 -17.10
CA THR A 92 -0.96 -3.28 -16.63
C THR A 92 -0.72 -3.79 -15.21
N TYR A 93 -1.64 -3.48 -14.30
CA TYR A 93 -1.60 -3.98 -12.93
C TYR A 93 -2.97 -4.46 -12.44
N TYR A 94 -2.94 -5.16 -11.33
CA TYR A 94 -4.08 -5.87 -10.77
C TYR A 94 -4.38 -5.36 -9.37
N HIS A 95 -5.66 -5.12 -9.12
CA HIS A 95 -6.16 -4.52 -7.90
C HIS A 95 -7.20 -5.44 -7.25
N VAL A 96 -7.07 -5.72 -5.96
CA VAL A 96 -8.06 -6.49 -5.17
C VAL A 96 -8.02 -6.05 -3.71
N GLY A 97 -8.98 -5.23 -3.29
CA GLY A 97 -8.82 -4.46 -2.08
C GLY A 97 -7.65 -3.50 -2.26
N TYR A 98 -6.43 -3.96 -2.02
CA TYR A 98 -5.16 -3.30 -2.31
C TYR A 98 -4.54 -3.74 -3.66
N PRO A 99 -3.84 -2.87 -4.39
CA PRO A 99 -3.06 -3.24 -5.58
C PRO A 99 -1.96 -4.26 -5.25
N PHE A 100 -1.90 -5.38 -5.99
CA PHE A 100 -1.09 -6.53 -5.54
C PHE A 100 -0.08 -7.07 -6.55
N MET A 101 -0.21 -6.80 -7.86
CA MET A 101 0.82 -7.18 -8.82
C MET A 101 0.73 -6.43 -10.15
N ASN A 102 1.78 -6.51 -10.98
CA ASN A 102 1.77 -6.01 -12.35
C ASN A 102 2.27 -7.02 -13.40
N GLU A 103 2.15 -6.65 -14.68
CA GLU A 103 2.57 -7.48 -15.83
C GLU A 103 4.08 -7.75 -15.90
N ASN A 104 4.89 -7.06 -15.09
CA ASN A 104 6.34 -7.25 -14.99
C ASN A 104 6.73 -8.15 -13.80
N GLN A 105 5.76 -8.89 -13.24
CA GLN A 105 5.97 -9.80 -12.11
C GLN A 105 6.43 -9.10 -10.81
N VAL A 106 6.17 -7.80 -10.68
CA VAL A 106 6.25 -7.11 -9.39
C VAL A 106 4.99 -7.45 -8.62
N MET A 107 5.13 -7.89 -7.37
CA MET A 107 4.02 -8.21 -6.47
C MET A 107 4.17 -7.52 -5.12
N ILE A 108 3.06 -7.23 -4.48
CA ILE A 108 2.98 -6.51 -3.21
C ILE A 108 2.09 -7.29 -2.23
N GLY A 109 2.60 -7.49 -1.01
CA GLY A 109 1.79 -7.76 0.18
C GLY A 109 1.82 -6.55 1.10
N GLU A 110 0.74 -6.31 1.85
CA GLU A 110 0.57 -5.13 2.70
C GLU A 110 0.15 -5.56 4.11
N THR A 111 0.73 -4.89 5.11
CA THR A 111 0.26 -4.96 6.49
C THR A 111 0.40 -3.63 7.22
N THR A 112 -0.65 -3.28 7.96
CA THR A 112 -0.64 -2.10 8.82
C THR A 112 0.13 -2.30 10.11
N ILE A 113 1.19 -1.50 10.27
CA ILE A 113 2.00 -1.41 11.49
C ILE A 113 1.58 -0.24 12.40
N SER A 114 0.68 0.62 11.92
CA SER A 114 0.15 1.78 12.63
C SER A 114 1.22 2.78 13.08
N GLY A 115 1.63 2.78 14.36
CA GLY A 115 2.50 3.83 14.91
C GLY A 115 1.76 5.04 15.48
N ARG A 116 2.52 6.11 15.78
CA ARG A 116 2.00 7.27 16.52
C ARG A 116 0.99 8.04 15.67
N ARG A 117 -0.16 8.37 16.27
CA ARG A 117 -1.20 9.20 15.63
C ARG A 117 -0.66 10.53 15.12
N ASP A 118 0.29 11.12 15.84
CA ASP A 118 0.91 12.39 15.49
C ASP A 118 1.67 12.33 14.15
N TYR A 119 2.02 11.14 13.66
CA TYR A 119 2.69 10.99 12.36
C TYR A 119 1.73 11.13 11.17
N ARG A 120 0.42 10.98 11.38
CA ARG A 120 -0.59 11.24 10.36
C ARG A 120 -0.66 12.74 10.09
N ASN A 121 -0.72 13.11 8.81
CA ASN A 121 -0.75 14.50 8.38
C ASN A 121 -1.87 14.73 7.35
N GLY A 122 -2.73 15.73 7.58
CA GLY A 122 -3.87 16.03 6.71
C GLY A 122 -3.49 16.73 5.41
N ASP A 123 -2.35 17.42 5.38
CA ASP A 123 -1.83 18.12 4.20
C ASP A 123 -1.14 17.16 3.23
N ALA A 124 -0.82 15.95 3.69
CA ALA A 124 -0.22 14.89 2.88
C ALA A 124 -1.23 14.26 1.91
N TRP A 125 -0.81 14.11 0.65
CA TRP A 125 -1.67 13.62 -0.41
C TRP A 125 -1.70 12.10 -0.49
N MET A 126 -0.55 11.44 -0.30
CA MET A 126 -0.42 10.01 -0.50
C MET A 126 -0.97 9.22 0.69
N VAL A 127 -1.65 8.14 0.36
CA VAL A 127 -2.03 7.03 1.24
C VAL A 127 -1.50 5.75 0.61
N ILE A 128 -1.47 4.63 1.34
CA ILE A 128 -0.73 3.46 0.86
C ILE A 128 -1.30 2.87 -0.43
N GLU A 129 -2.63 2.80 -0.53
CA GLU A 129 -3.33 2.36 -1.75
C GLU A 129 -2.90 3.15 -3.00
N GLN A 130 -2.71 4.47 -2.88
CA GLN A 130 -2.32 5.31 -4.01
C GLN A 130 -0.84 5.14 -4.37
N LEU A 131 0.01 4.88 -3.37
CA LEU A 131 1.42 4.56 -3.60
C LEU A 131 1.57 3.21 -4.30
N GLU A 132 0.81 2.20 -3.88
CA GLU A 132 0.80 0.88 -4.53
C GLU A 132 0.31 0.97 -5.98
N ASP A 133 -0.79 1.69 -6.23
CA ASP A 133 -1.31 1.95 -7.59
C ASP A 133 -0.22 2.55 -8.50
N LEU A 134 0.40 3.64 -8.04
CA LEU A 134 1.43 4.33 -8.83
C LEU A 134 2.72 3.53 -8.93
N GLY A 135 3.09 2.80 -7.89
CA GLY A 135 4.25 1.93 -7.85
C GLY A 135 4.12 0.81 -8.88
N LEU A 136 3.01 0.06 -8.83
CA LEU A 136 2.75 -1.04 -9.76
C LEU A 136 2.52 -0.57 -11.20
N ALA A 137 1.87 0.58 -11.38
CA ALA A 137 1.69 1.16 -12.71
C ALA A 137 3.00 1.63 -13.35
N ARG A 138 4.07 1.85 -12.58
CA ARG A 138 5.31 2.50 -13.07
C ARG A 138 6.57 1.64 -12.96
N ALA A 139 6.58 0.58 -12.16
CA ALA A 139 7.76 -0.24 -11.90
C ALA A 139 7.85 -1.48 -12.79
N LYS A 140 9.08 -1.90 -13.09
CA LYS A 140 9.39 -3.21 -13.69
C LYS A 140 10.09 -4.17 -12.72
N THR A 141 10.59 -3.66 -11.61
CA THR A 141 11.27 -4.45 -10.56
C THR A 141 10.76 -4.07 -9.18
N ALA A 142 10.99 -4.93 -8.18
CA ALA A 142 10.60 -4.67 -6.80
C ALA A 142 11.29 -3.42 -6.25
N ARG A 143 12.59 -3.27 -6.54
CA ARG A 143 13.38 -2.11 -6.13
C ARG A 143 12.86 -0.81 -6.73
N GLU A 144 12.58 -0.79 -8.03
CA GLU A 144 11.99 0.38 -8.69
C GLU A 144 10.65 0.76 -8.04
N CYS A 145 9.82 -0.23 -7.70
CA CYS A 145 8.53 -0.01 -7.05
C CYS A 145 8.70 0.68 -5.69
N VAL A 146 9.61 0.18 -4.85
CA VAL A 146 9.97 0.79 -3.56
C VAL A 146 10.46 2.23 -3.73
N GLU A 147 11.37 2.47 -4.68
CA GLU A 147 11.93 3.81 -4.95
C GLU A 147 10.86 4.78 -5.45
N ILE A 148 9.95 4.33 -6.31
CA ILE A 148 8.81 5.13 -6.81
C ILE A 148 7.88 5.51 -5.65
N MET A 149 7.49 4.55 -4.82
CA MET A 149 6.62 4.80 -3.67
C MET A 149 7.27 5.78 -2.68
N GLY A 150 8.54 5.55 -2.33
CA GLY A 150 9.30 6.42 -1.45
C GLY A 150 9.41 7.85 -1.99
N ALA A 151 9.82 8.02 -3.25
CA ALA A 151 9.98 9.34 -3.87
C ALA A 151 8.66 10.12 -3.96
N LEU A 152 7.55 9.43 -4.26
CA LEU A 152 6.22 10.05 -4.28
C LEU A 152 5.77 10.48 -2.89
N ALA A 153 5.98 9.63 -1.88
CA ALA A 153 5.65 9.93 -0.50
C ALA A 153 6.47 11.10 0.06
N GLU A 154 7.78 11.14 -0.22
CA GLU A 154 8.65 12.24 0.18
C GLU A 154 8.25 13.56 -0.47
N LYS A 155 7.83 13.54 -1.74
CA LYS A 155 7.49 14.74 -2.49
C LYS A 155 6.10 15.28 -2.17
N TYR A 156 5.11 14.41 -2.04
CA TYR A 156 3.69 14.79 -1.93
C TYR A 156 3.09 14.53 -0.54
N GLY A 157 3.89 14.01 0.39
CA GLY A 157 3.45 13.69 1.74
C GLY A 157 2.76 12.34 1.84
N TYR A 158 3.01 11.62 2.93
CA TYR A 158 2.28 10.42 3.33
C TYR A 158 1.42 10.67 4.57
N GLY A 159 0.11 10.47 4.45
CA GLY A 159 -0.88 10.93 5.43
C GLY A 159 -1.57 9.84 6.24
N ASP A 160 -1.28 8.57 5.99
CA ASP A 160 -1.97 7.44 6.64
C ASP A 160 -1.27 6.99 7.95
N GLY A 161 -1.83 5.96 8.60
CA GLY A 161 -1.09 5.14 9.56
C GLY A 161 0.17 4.55 8.91
N GLY A 162 1.11 4.10 9.73
CA GLY A 162 2.28 3.42 9.24
C GLY A 162 1.93 2.07 8.63
N GLU A 163 2.58 1.79 7.52
CA GLU A 163 2.34 0.59 6.72
C GLU A 163 3.67 -0.10 6.43
N CYS A 164 3.58 -1.41 6.24
CA CYS A 164 4.68 -2.26 5.85
C CYS A 164 4.28 -3.08 4.62
N LEU A 165 5.08 -2.98 3.56
CA LEU A 165 4.87 -3.68 2.32
C LEU A 165 5.97 -4.69 2.07
N THR A 166 5.58 -5.88 1.65
CA THR A 166 6.46 -6.91 1.13
C THR A 166 6.41 -6.87 -0.39
N VAL A 167 7.42 -6.23 -1.00
CA VAL A 167 7.50 -5.99 -2.44
C VAL A 167 8.46 -6.98 -3.06
N THR A 168 8.00 -7.78 -4.02
CA THR A 168 8.79 -8.87 -4.61
C THR A 168 8.81 -8.81 -6.13
N ASP A 169 9.88 -9.32 -6.72
CA ASP A 169 9.98 -9.67 -8.13
C ASP A 169 10.64 -11.06 -8.26
N PRO A 170 10.90 -11.61 -9.46
CA PRO A 170 11.49 -12.94 -9.58
C PRO A 170 12.87 -13.13 -8.92
N ASN A 171 13.55 -12.04 -8.51
CA ASN A 171 14.93 -12.06 -8.05
C ASN A 171 15.11 -11.57 -6.60
N GLU A 172 14.32 -10.58 -6.18
CA GLU A 172 14.45 -9.86 -4.91
C GLU A 172 13.12 -9.81 -4.14
N ALA A 173 13.24 -9.78 -2.81
CA ALA A 173 12.15 -9.49 -1.89
C ALA A 173 12.57 -8.33 -1.00
N TRP A 174 11.69 -7.35 -0.87
CA TRP A 174 11.90 -6.12 -0.11
C TRP A 174 10.88 -6.01 1.01
N PHE A 175 11.35 -5.52 2.16
CA PHE A 175 10.52 -5.15 3.29
C PHE A 175 10.54 -3.62 3.43
N PHE A 176 9.47 -2.95 2.97
CA PHE A 176 9.35 -1.50 2.92
C PHE A 176 8.43 -1.00 4.02
N GLU A 177 8.95 -0.24 4.98
CA GLU A 177 8.16 0.39 6.05
C GLU A 177 8.10 1.90 5.83
N ILE A 178 6.91 2.48 5.98
CA ILE A 178 6.67 3.91 5.78
C ILE A 178 5.85 4.52 6.92
N LEU A 179 6.24 5.72 7.33
CA LEU A 179 5.56 6.55 8.33
C LEU A 179 5.38 7.97 7.79
N GLY A 180 4.31 8.63 8.25
CA GLY A 180 4.05 10.02 7.89
C GLY A 180 5.04 11.00 8.53
N PRO A 181 5.08 12.25 8.05
CA PRO A 181 6.13 13.21 8.35
C PRO A 181 5.96 13.95 9.69
N GLY A 182 4.88 13.65 10.42
CA GLY A 182 4.52 14.37 11.65
C GLY A 182 3.63 15.59 11.42
N PRO A 183 3.18 16.23 12.51
CA PRO A 183 2.12 17.24 12.46
C PRO A 183 2.62 18.63 12.04
N LEU A 184 3.94 18.82 11.94
CA LEU A 184 4.57 20.10 11.58
C LEU A 184 4.99 20.16 10.12
N TRP A 185 4.83 19.07 9.36
CA TRP A 185 5.14 19.07 7.95
C TRP A 185 4.03 19.76 7.15
N THR A 186 4.44 20.53 6.17
CA THR A 186 3.58 21.08 5.11
C THR A 186 4.28 20.86 3.76
N PRO A 187 3.56 20.90 2.63
CA PRO A 187 4.17 20.80 1.30
C PRO A 187 5.29 21.82 1.05
N ASP A 188 5.19 23.01 1.66
CA ASP A 188 6.17 24.10 1.53
C ASP A 188 7.28 24.06 2.60
N SER A 189 7.30 23.05 3.48
CA SER A 189 8.24 22.99 4.60
C SER A 189 9.70 22.73 4.20
N GLY A 190 9.94 22.36 2.93
CA GLY A 190 11.26 22.01 2.41
C GLY A 190 11.85 20.71 3.00
N LYS A 191 11.02 19.93 3.71
CA LYS A 191 11.39 18.64 4.30
C LYS A 191 10.66 17.49 3.60
N PRO A 192 11.21 16.27 3.61
CA PRO A 192 10.52 15.10 3.08
C PRO A 192 9.16 14.88 3.76
N GLY A 193 8.16 14.57 2.95
CA GLY A 193 6.78 14.30 3.36
C GLY A 193 6.54 12.88 3.88
N ALA A 194 7.58 12.07 4.05
CA ALA A 194 7.50 10.75 4.67
C ALA A 194 8.86 10.36 5.24
N VAL A 195 8.86 9.36 6.13
CA VAL A 195 10.05 8.64 6.55
C VAL A 195 9.83 7.18 6.20
N TRP A 196 10.74 6.58 5.43
CA TRP A 196 10.63 5.19 5.04
C TRP A 196 11.99 4.49 5.04
N VAL A 197 11.97 3.17 5.12
CA VAL A 197 13.13 2.30 5.03
C VAL A 197 12.78 1.06 4.22
N ALA A 198 13.75 0.50 3.51
CA ALA A 198 13.59 -0.76 2.80
C ALA A 198 14.85 -1.62 2.90
N GLN A 199 14.69 -2.94 3.04
CA GLN A 199 15.78 -3.93 3.06
C GLN A 199 15.38 -5.25 2.40
#